data_AF-A0A7C9MTN0-F1
#
_entry.id   AF-A0A7C9MTN0-F1
#
_cell.length_a   1.000
_cell.length_b   1.000
_cell.length_c   1.000
_cell.angle_alpha   90.00
_cell.angle_beta   90.00
_cell.angle_gamma   90.00
#
_symmetry.space_group_name_H-M   'P 1'
#
loop_
_entity.id
_entity.type
_entity.pdbx_description
1 polymer ?
#
loop_
_entity_poly.entity_id
_entity_poly.type
_entity_poly.pdbx_seq_one_letter_code
_entity_poly.pdbx_strand_id
1 'polypeptide(L)'
;MHAVQFEISKPIDDSAFEDMCARIYGELFGDLMPKINGRRGQAQGGVDVFVNSSAGRLGIQSKRYVDGALTLKMVEKELERAEKKKVPIIKLIVATTAAADATLLHDVQTLSDIRVAAGQFPVEVEFWDDICRHIRGNGKLQRDYAPNAPGAMFHEQRDSNLALQATVLRIESKLDIVTGLPGARPDSVNKFISSQLDAINEMLKACRFRDGLEAVTRLGSDMGLLDLHQQARWYLQRALCTWHLEGGKAAVNDFLKAAELYPEDEKMAAAGVRGLLLDADIAGAVAAGRKSVDRFPTSVHVWIAYTNARMFKGEEIKLTDVPAAMRSNCDGLCCINLHVIDSQREFLLEF
;
A
#
# COMPACT_ATOMS: atom_id res chain seq x y z
N MET A 1 14.81 -15.80 20.86
CA MET A 1 15.62 -15.02 19.90
C MET A 1 16.41 -14.01 20.69
N HIS A 2 17.75 -14.10 20.68
CA HIS A 2 18.57 -13.05 21.28
C HIS A 2 18.48 -11.83 20.35
N ALA A 3 17.83 -10.76 20.81
CA ALA A 3 17.83 -9.50 20.09
C ALA A 3 19.29 -9.03 20.03
N VAL A 4 19.87 -8.99 18.83
CA VAL A 4 21.16 -8.34 18.64
C VAL A 4 20.94 -6.88 19.02
N GLN A 5 21.49 -6.46 20.16
CA GLN A 5 21.46 -5.07 20.59
C GLN A 5 22.39 -4.29 19.68
N PHE A 6 21.81 -3.56 18.73
CA PHE A 6 22.53 -2.51 18.02
C PHE A 6 22.47 -1.25 18.85
N GLU A 7 23.64 -0.64 19.02
CA GLU A 7 23.80 0.60 19.75
C GLU A 7 23.44 1.77 18.82
N ILE A 8 22.39 2.52 19.17
CA ILE A 8 22.00 3.72 18.45
C ILE A 8 22.94 4.82 18.92
N SER A 9 23.72 5.39 17.99
CA SER A 9 24.66 6.46 18.31
C SER A 9 23.93 7.71 18.82
N LYS A 10 24.43 8.29 19.91
CA LYS A 10 23.92 9.57 20.40
C LYS A 10 24.21 10.69 19.38
N PRO A 11 23.31 11.66 19.20
CA PRO A 11 23.56 12.80 18.32
C PRO A 11 24.82 13.58 18.70
N ILE A 12 25.49 14.11 17.68
CA ILE A 12 26.79 14.79 17.79
C ILE A 12 26.70 16.18 18.44
N ASP A 13 25.57 16.88 18.29
CA ASP A 13 25.33 18.20 18.84
C ASP A 13 23.85 18.41 19.21
N ASP A 14 23.53 19.55 19.83
CA ASP A 14 22.18 19.89 20.28
C ASP A 14 21.19 20.02 19.09
N SER A 15 21.64 20.54 17.95
CA SER A 15 20.80 20.73 16.76
C SER A 15 20.43 19.39 16.13
N ALA A 16 21.40 18.48 16.05
CA ALA A 16 21.19 17.13 15.55
C ALA A 16 20.24 16.34 16.46
N PHE A 17 20.24 16.60 17.78
CA PHE A 17 19.28 15.99 18.70
C PHE A 17 17.88 16.58 18.52
N GLU A 18 17.76 17.88 18.30
CA GLU A 18 16.49 18.55 18.02
C GLU A 18 15.86 18.05 16.71
N ASP A 19 16.66 17.95 15.64
CA ASP A 19 16.25 17.37 14.36
C ASP A 19 15.81 15.91 14.51
N MET A 20 16.55 15.14 15.34
CA MET A 20 16.23 13.75 15.64
C MET A 20 14.90 13.62 16.40
N CYS A 21 14.67 14.45 17.42
CA CYS A 21 13.40 14.49 18.15
C CYS A 21 12.25 14.86 17.22
N ALA A 22 12.42 15.85 16.35
CA ALA A 22 11.39 16.24 15.39
C ALA A 22 10.97 15.08 14.50
N ARG A 23 11.92 14.34 13.93
CA ARG A 23 11.63 13.17 13.08
C ARG A 23 10.98 12.03 13.85
N ILE A 24 11.51 11.68 15.03
CA ILE A 24 11.01 10.56 15.83
C ILE A 24 9.58 10.83 16.29
N TYR A 25 9.33 11.97 16.94
CA TYR A 25 7.98 12.29 17.43
C TYR A 25 7.02 12.60 16.28
N GLY A 26 7.49 13.18 15.16
CA GLY A 26 6.69 13.34 13.95
C GLY A 26 6.14 12.00 13.45
N GLU A 27 7.00 11.00 13.30
CA GLU A 27 6.57 9.66 12.86
C GLU A 27 5.69 8.94 13.92
N LEU A 28 6.00 9.08 15.21
CA LEU A 28 5.20 8.47 16.29
C LEU A 28 3.76 9.02 16.37
N PHE A 29 3.59 10.33 16.15
CA PHE A 29 2.29 10.99 16.26
C PHE A 29 1.62 11.27 14.90
N GLY A 30 2.23 10.85 13.79
CA GLY A 30 1.69 11.00 12.44
C GLY A 30 1.76 12.43 11.88
N ASP A 31 2.65 13.28 12.41
CA ASP A 31 2.90 14.61 11.85
C ASP A 31 3.97 14.52 10.75
N LEU A 32 3.56 14.83 9.52
CA LEU A 32 4.46 14.85 8.37
C LEU A 32 5.40 16.08 8.36
N MET A 33 5.07 17.14 9.11
CA MET A 33 5.78 18.42 9.09
C MET A 33 5.97 18.99 10.51
N PRO A 34 6.70 18.29 11.39
CA PRO A 34 7.05 18.80 12.71
C PRO A 34 7.86 20.10 12.57
N LYS A 35 7.59 21.08 13.43
CA LYS A 35 8.19 22.42 13.34
C LYS A 35 9.19 22.66 14.46
N ILE A 36 10.44 22.89 14.07
CA ILE A 36 11.51 23.33 14.96
C ILE A 36 11.34 24.82 15.29
N ASN A 37 11.30 25.13 16.58
CA ASN A 37 11.04 26.44 17.15
C ASN A 37 12.36 27.20 17.37
N GLY A 38 12.91 27.73 16.27
CA GLY A 38 13.91 28.80 16.28
C GLY A 38 15.36 28.39 16.54
N ARG A 39 16.32 29.27 16.17
CA ARG A 39 17.77 29.07 16.28
C ARG A 39 18.33 29.58 17.62
N ARG A 40 19.50 29.05 18.03
CA ARG A 40 20.28 29.51 19.20
C ARG A 40 20.26 31.03 19.35
N GLY A 41 19.74 31.53 20.48
CA GLY A 41 19.70 32.96 20.83
C GLY A 41 18.31 33.60 20.75
N GLN A 42 17.30 32.94 20.18
CA GLN A 42 15.91 33.34 20.32
C GLN A 42 15.32 32.80 21.62
N ALA A 43 14.37 33.52 22.22
CA ALA A 43 13.67 33.01 23.39
C ALA A 43 12.71 31.89 22.93
N GLN A 44 13.13 30.62 23.01
CA GLN A 44 12.35 29.47 22.54
C GLN A 44 11.20 29.09 23.47
N GLY A 45 11.08 29.74 24.63
CA GLY A 45 9.92 29.57 25.50
C GLY A 45 9.81 28.19 26.15
N GLY A 46 10.89 27.40 26.20
CA GLY A 46 10.88 26.07 26.81
C GLY A 46 10.23 24.99 25.93
N VAL A 47 10.09 25.23 24.62
CA VAL A 47 9.70 24.22 23.62
C VAL A 47 10.58 24.37 22.39
N ASP A 48 11.30 23.31 22.03
CA ASP A 48 12.20 23.28 20.88
C ASP A 48 11.48 22.77 19.63
N VAL A 49 10.59 21.78 19.74
CA VAL A 49 9.84 21.24 18.59
C VAL A 49 8.35 21.20 18.86
N PHE A 50 7.57 21.56 17.86
CA PHE A 50 6.12 21.37 17.84
C PHE A 50 5.75 20.21 16.93
N VAL A 51 4.97 19.28 17.48
CA VAL A 51 4.41 18.13 16.76
C VAL A 51 2.90 18.18 16.88
N ASN A 52 2.16 18.09 15.78
CA ASN A 52 0.70 18.05 15.81
C ASN A 52 0.23 16.60 15.87
N SER A 53 -0.42 16.22 16.96
CA SER A 53 -1.13 14.96 17.07
C SER A 53 -2.63 15.15 16.77
N SER A 54 -3.36 14.06 16.58
CA SER A 54 -4.83 14.09 16.43
C SER A 54 -5.57 14.72 17.62
N ALA A 55 -4.99 14.66 18.82
CA ALA A 55 -5.55 15.25 20.04
C ALA A 55 -5.19 16.74 20.20
N GLY A 56 -4.20 17.24 19.45
CA GLY A 56 -3.69 18.60 19.56
C GLY A 56 -2.17 18.69 19.52
N ARG A 57 -1.65 19.90 19.73
CA ARG A 57 -0.22 20.20 19.57
C ARG A 57 0.61 19.78 20.79
N LEU A 58 1.63 18.98 20.56
CA LEU A 58 2.64 18.58 21.54
C LEU A 58 3.83 19.52 21.47
N GLY A 59 4.39 19.86 22.63
CA GLY A 59 5.67 20.53 22.74
C GLY A 59 6.74 19.51 23.12
N ILE A 60 7.84 19.47 22.39
CA ILE A 60 9.03 18.70 22.74
C ILE A 60 10.12 19.69 23.17
N GLN A 61 10.65 19.51 24.37
CA GLN A 61 11.88 20.15 24.80
C GLN A 61 13.00 19.12 24.71
N SER A 62 13.95 19.36 23.83
CA SER A 62 15.14 18.53 23.68
C SER A 62 16.26 19.07 24.59
N LYS A 63 16.92 18.18 25.33
CA LYS A 63 18.11 18.53 26.11
C LYS A 63 19.16 17.44 25.98
N ARG A 64 20.22 17.74 25.23
CA ARG A 64 21.38 16.86 25.13
C ARG A 64 22.26 17.03 26.36
N TYR A 65 22.54 15.92 27.04
CA TYR A 65 23.58 15.82 28.06
C TYR A 65 24.65 14.83 27.59
N VAL A 66 25.90 15.27 27.70
CA VAL A 66 27.08 14.43 27.44
C VAL A 66 27.42 13.64 28.71
N ASP A 67 27.51 14.31 29.87
CA ASP A 67 27.90 13.72 31.17
C ASP A 67 27.15 14.31 32.39
N GLY A 68 25.94 14.86 32.20
CA GLY A 68 25.17 15.52 33.26
C GLY A 68 23.79 14.89 33.51
N ALA A 69 23.30 14.98 34.74
CA ALA A 69 21.94 14.55 35.09
C ALA A 69 20.93 15.69 34.89
N LEU A 70 19.79 15.37 34.26
CA LEU A 70 18.62 16.25 34.27
C LEU A 70 18.07 16.30 35.71
N THR A 71 17.73 17.48 36.21
CA THR A 71 17.16 17.65 37.55
C THR A 71 15.74 18.16 37.47
N LEU A 72 14.91 17.84 38.47
CA LEU A 72 13.50 18.27 38.52
C LEU A 72 13.36 19.80 38.38
N LYS A 73 14.25 20.57 39.03
CA LYS A 73 14.29 22.04 38.93
C LYS A 73 14.47 22.56 37.51
N MET A 74 15.16 21.81 36.64
CA MET A 74 15.30 22.18 35.24
C MET A 74 13.99 21.94 34.49
N VAL A 75 13.30 20.83 34.76
CA VAL A 75 11.97 20.54 34.18
C VAL A 75 10.94 21.60 34.61
N GLU A 76 10.90 21.94 35.90
CA GLU A 76 10.03 23.01 36.43
C GLU A 76 10.31 24.36 35.75
N LYS A 77 11.58 24.69 35.53
CA LYS A 77 11.97 25.94 34.86
C LYS A 77 11.55 26.00 33.39
N GLU A 78 11.60 24.88 32.67
CA GLU A 78 11.10 24.85 31.29
C GLU A 78 9.57 24.92 31.25
N LEU A 79 8.87 24.30 32.22
CA LEU A 79 7.43 24.45 32.38
C LEU A 79 7.02 25.91 32.63
N GLU A 80 7.69 26.60 33.55
CA GLU A 80 7.43 28.03 33.80
C GLU A 80 7.64 28.89 32.55
N ARG A 81 8.60 28.54 31.69
CA ARG A 81 8.86 29.26 30.44
C ARG A 81 7.75 29.03 29.42
N ALA A 82 7.28 27.80 29.29
CA ALA A 82 6.16 27.44 28.41
C ALA A 82 4.87 28.15 28.85
N GLU A 83 4.63 28.22 30.16
CA GLU A 83 3.50 28.94 30.74
C GLU A 83 3.59 30.46 30.57
N LYS A 84 4.74 31.07 30.89
CA LYS A 84 4.98 32.51 30.72
C LYS A 84 4.75 32.97 29.28
N LYS A 85 5.05 32.12 28.30
CA LYS A 85 4.83 32.38 26.88
C LYS A 85 3.45 31.98 26.37
N LYS A 86 2.60 31.37 27.22
CA LYS A 86 1.27 30.84 26.86
C LYS A 86 1.32 29.98 25.59
N VAL A 87 2.28 29.08 25.52
CA VAL A 87 2.45 28.22 24.35
C VAL A 87 1.23 27.28 24.25
N PRO A 88 0.51 27.22 23.12
CA PRO A 88 -0.69 26.39 22.98
C PRO A 88 -0.30 24.93 22.74
N ILE A 89 0.03 24.22 23.82
CA ILE A 89 0.33 22.79 23.82
C ILE A 89 -0.62 22.02 24.73
N ILE A 90 -0.93 20.78 24.35
CA ILE A 90 -1.76 19.86 25.14
C ILE A 90 -0.92 18.99 26.07
N LYS A 91 0.40 18.85 25.80
CA LYS A 91 1.35 18.06 26.59
C LYS A 91 2.78 18.53 26.27
N LEU A 92 3.65 18.49 27.27
CA LEU A 92 5.08 18.75 27.13
C LEU A 92 5.86 17.44 27.32
N ILE A 93 6.70 17.09 26.36
CA ILE A 93 7.64 15.96 26.46
C ILE A 93 9.05 16.52 26.57
N VAL A 94 9.76 16.19 27.65
CA VAL A 94 11.15 16.55 27.86
C VAL A 94 12.01 15.36 27.45
N ALA A 95 12.58 15.45 26.25
CA ALA A 95 13.43 14.41 25.67
C ALA A 95 14.90 14.66 26.04
N THR A 96 15.60 13.63 26.53
CA THR A 96 17.00 13.76 26.94
C THR A 96 17.89 12.59 26.52
N THR A 97 19.16 12.89 26.23
CA THR A 97 20.20 11.86 25.97
C THR A 97 20.84 11.28 27.26
N ALA A 98 20.34 11.69 28.43
CA ALA A 98 20.73 11.14 29.72
C ALA A 98 20.21 9.70 29.91
N ALA A 99 20.87 8.94 30.78
CA ALA A 99 20.42 7.61 31.19
C ALA A 99 19.15 7.70 32.05
N ALA A 100 18.38 6.61 32.11
CA ALA A 100 17.17 6.56 32.91
C ALA A 100 17.45 6.82 34.40
N ASP A 101 16.68 7.74 34.98
CA ASP A 101 16.69 8.03 36.41
C ASP A 101 15.29 7.79 36.97
N ALA A 102 15.14 6.73 37.76
CA ALA A 102 13.86 6.33 38.33
C ALA A 102 13.31 7.36 39.33
N THR A 103 14.18 8.10 40.03
CA THR A 103 13.78 9.14 40.98
C THR A 103 13.18 10.32 40.21
N LEU A 104 13.90 10.77 39.18
CA LEU A 104 13.40 11.86 38.33
C LEU A 104 12.12 11.48 37.59
N LEU A 105 12.01 10.24 37.10
CA LEU A 105 10.80 9.75 36.45
C LEU A 105 9.59 9.82 37.39
N HIS A 106 9.74 9.34 38.64
CA HIS A 106 8.67 9.37 39.63
C HIS A 106 8.28 10.79 40.03
N ASP A 107 9.26 11.68 40.21
CA ASP A 107 9.03 13.08 40.54
C ASP A 107 8.29 13.81 39.41
N VAL A 108 8.67 13.57 38.15
CA VAL A 108 8.00 14.15 36.97
C VAL A 108 6.58 13.59 36.80
N GLN A 109 6.37 12.30 37.05
CA GLN A 109 5.02 11.70 37.04
C GLN A 109 4.12 12.33 38.10
N THR A 110 4.61 12.45 39.33
CA THR A 110 3.88 13.09 40.44
C THR A 110 3.54 14.54 40.10
N LEU A 111 4.49 15.29 39.52
CA LEU A 111 4.25 16.65 39.05
C LEU A 111 3.20 16.70 37.94
N SER A 112 3.22 15.74 37.02
CA SER A 112 2.23 15.62 35.93
C SER A 112 0.83 15.39 36.48
N ASP A 113 0.67 14.48 37.44
CA ASP A 113 -0.62 14.17 38.07
C ASP A 113 -1.21 15.39 38.79
N ILE A 114 -0.38 16.14 39.53
CA ILE A 114 -0.78 17.38 40.19
C ILE A 114 -1.26 18.42 39.16
N ARG A 115 -0.55 18.55 38.02
CA ARG A 115 -0.90 19.50 36.95
C ARG A 115 -2.20 19.13 36.26
N VAL A 116 -2.41 17.85 35.96
CA VAL A 116 -3.65 17.35 35.36
C VAL A 116 -4.83 17.58 36.31
N ALA A 117 -4.65 17.33 37.62
CA ALA A 117 -5.68 17.63 38.62
C ALA A 117 -6.02 19.12 38.70
N ALA A 118 -5.05 20.00 38.41
CA ALA A 118 -5.24 21.44 38.32
C ALA A 118 -5.77 21.93 36.95
N GLY A 119 -6.08 21.03 36.00
CA GLY A 119 -6.55 21.37 34.65
C GLY A 119 -5.46 21.95 33.74
N GLN A 120 -4.19 21.75 34.07
CA GLN A 120 -3.04 22.15 33.26
C GLN A 120 -2.56 20.99 32.37
N PHE A 121 -1.72 21.30 31.37
CA PHE A 121 -1.18 20.26 30.49
C PHE A 121 -0.19 19.33 31.25
N PRO A 122 -0.23 18.01 31.00
CA PRO A 122 0.72 17.05 31.55
C PRO A 122 2.12 17.26 31.01
N VAL A 123 3.09 16.81 31.81
CA VAL A 123 4.51 16.73 31.45
C VAL A 123 4.97 15.28 31.48
N GLU A 124 5.86 14.92 30.56
CA GLU A 124 6.52 13.61 30.50
C GLU A 124 8.01 13.80 30.26
N VAL A 125 8.83 12.89 30.79
CA VAL A 125 10.27 12.84 30.52
C VAL A 125 10.57 11.55 29.77
N GLU A 126 11.31 11.66 28.67
CA GLU A 126 11.81 10.51 27.91
C GLU A 126 13.33 10.51 27.93
N PHE A 127 13.90 9.41 28.43
CA PHE A 127 15.34 9.21 28.49
C PHE A 127 15.87 8.59 27.19
N TRP A 128 17.20 8.49 27.07
CA TRP A 128 17.82 7.96 25.86
C TRP A 128 17.34 6.55 25.50
N ASP A 129 17.12 5.70 26.52
CA ASP A 129 16.63 4.33 26.32
C ASP A 129 15.20 4.28 25.79
N ASP A 130 14.36 5.26 26.15
CA ASP A 130 12.99 5.38 25.66
C ASP A 130 12.97 5.81 24.20
N ILE A 131 13.80 6.80 23.84
CA ILE A 131 14.01 7.23 22.46
C ILE A 131 14.54 6.07 21.61
N CYS A 132 15.49 5.30 22.13
CA CYS A 132 15.99 4.08 21.48
C CYS A 132 14.89 3.02 21.30
N ARG A 133 13.97 2.89 22.27
CA ARG A 133 12.84 1.95 22.18
C ARG A 133 11.88 2.37 21.06
N HIS A 134 11.60 3.67 20.92
CA HIS A 134 10.78 4.20 19.82
C HIS A 134 11.38 3.90 18.45
N ILE A 135 12.69 4.10 18.29
CA ILE A 135 13.41 3.76 17.05
C ILE A 135 13.33 2.26 16.77
N ARG A 136 13.55 1.40 17.77
CA ARG A 136 13.43 -0.06 17.61
C ARG A 136 12.00 -0.51 17.31
N GLY A 137 10.99 0.25 17.73
CA GLY A 137 9.58 -0.06 17.44
C GLY A 137 9.12 0.30 16.02
N ASN A 138 9.89 1.11 15.27
CA ASN A 138 9.45 1.65 13.98
C ASN A 138 10.49 1.39 12.87
N GLY A 139 10.10 0.60 11.87
CA GLY A 139 10.98 0.23 10.76
C GLY A 139 11.54 1.40 9.95
N LYS A 140 10.77 2.49 9.77
CA LYS A 140 11.26 3.69 9.07
C LYS A 140 12.36 4.39 9.88
N LEU A 141 12.14 4.55 11.18
CA LEU A 141 13.14 5.14 12.08
C LEU A 141 14.40 4.27 12.19
N GLN A 142 14.27 2.94 12.10
CA GLN A 142 15.44 2.06 12.03
C GLN A 142 16.25 2.29 10.76
N ARG A 143 15.64 2.53 9.59
CA ARG A 143 16.41 2.86 8.38
C ARG A 143 17.26 4.12 8.54
N ASP A 144 16.69 5.16 9.13
CA ASP A 144 17.35 6.45 9.28
C ASP A 144 18.46 6.42 10.36
N TYR A 145 18.24 5.74 11.49
CA TYR A 145 19.12 5.81 12.68
C TYR A 145 19.87 4.51 13.01
N ALA A 146 19.48 3.38 12.42
CA ALA A 146 20.09 2.07 12.64
C ALA A 146 19.99 1.19 11.37
N PRO A 147 20.58 1.61 10.22
CA PRO A 147 20.38 0.96 8.92
C PRO A 147 20.83 -0.51 8.90
N ASN A 148 21.78 -0.90 9.76
CA ASN A 148 22.26 -2.27 9.89
C ASN A 148 21.38 -3.14 10.82
N ALA A 149 20.31 -2.60 11.40
CA ALA A 149 19.40 -3.37 12.24
C ALA A 149 18.55 -4.32 11.37
N PRO A 150 18.25 -5.54 11.85
CA PRO A 150 17.43 -6.51 11.13
C PRO A 150 16.10 -5.92 10.66
N GLY A 151 15.43 -5.11 11.49
CA GLY A 151 14.14 -4.52 11.12
C GLY A 151 14.23 -3.52 9.96
N ALA A 152 15.31 -2.75 9.84
CA ALA A 152 15.55 -1.87 8.69
C ALA A 152 15.68 -2.69 7.39
N MET A 153 16.51 -3.74 7.42
CA MET A 153 16.71 -4.64 6.29
C MET A 153 15.41 -5.37 5.88
N PHE A 154 14.62 -5.84 6.85
CA PHE A 154 13.32 -6.47 6.56
C PHE A 154 12.31 -5.50 5.95
N HIS A 155 12.32 -4.22 6.35
CA HIS A 155 11.47 -3.21 5.75
C HIS A 155 11.87 -2.86 4.32
N GLU A 156 13.16 -2.67 4.03
CA GLU A 156 13.62 -2.45 2.64
C GLU A 156 13.34 -3.66 1.75
N GLN A 157 13.55 -4.87 2.26
CA GLN A 157 13.22 -6.09 1.55
C GLN A 157 11.71 -6.19 1.29
N ARG A 158 10.87 -5.80 2.26
CA ARG A 158 9.41 -5.77 2.10
C ARG A 158 8.99 -4.75 1.05
N ASP A 159 9.53 -3.53 1.08
CA ASP A 159 9.24 -2.50 0.09
C ASP A 159 9.69 -2.92 -1.31
N SER A 160 10.85 -3.56 -1.43
CA SER A 160 11.36 -4.13 -2.69
C SER A 160 10.49 -5.29 -3.19
N ASN A 161 10.04 -6.17 -2.30
CA ASN A 161 9.13 -7.27 -2.62
C ASN A 161 7.76 -6.74 -3.10
N LEU A 162 7.24 -5.67 -2.48
CA LEU A 162 6.00 -5.01 -2.92
C LEU A 162 6.14 -4.43 -4.33
N ALA A 163 7.26 -3.76 -4.62
CA ALA A 163 7.52 -3.21 -5.96
C ALA A 163 7.67 -4.30 -7.03
N LEU A 164 8.30 -5.42 -6.69
CA LEU A 164 8.40 -6.60 -7.56
C LEU A 164 7.02 -7.23 -7.79
N GLN A 165 6.19 -7.38 -6.76
CA GLN A 165 4.82 -7.88 -6.87
C GLN A 165 3.97 -7.03 -7.82
N ALA A 166 4.00 -5.71 -7.68
CA ALA A 166 3.28 -4.80 -8.57
C ALA A 166 3.75 -4.93 -10.03
N THR A 167 5.05 -5.19 -10.24
CA THR A 167 5.61 -5.42 -11.57
C THR A 167 5.13 -6.75 -12.16
N VAL A 168 5.05 -7.81 -11.36
CA VAL A 168 4.56 -9.12 -11.83
C VAL A 168 3.07 -9.07 -12.18
N LEU A 169 2.23 -8.41 -11.38
CA LEU A 169 0.80 -8.20 -11.69
C LEU A 169 0.60 -7.43 -13.03
N ARG A 170 1.46 -6.44 -13.31
CA ARG A 170 1.47 -5.74 -14.60
C ARG A 170 1.90 -6.64 -15.76
N ILE A 171 2.71 -7.67 -15.51
CA ILE A 171 3.11 -8.66 -16.51
C ILE A 171 1.95 -9.64 -16.75
N GLU A 172 1.27 -10.10 -15.70
CA GLU A 172 0.10 -10.99 -15.83
C GLU A 172 -1.05 -10.33 -16.58
N SER A 173 -1.40 -9.08 -16.24
CA SER A 173 -2.44 -8.33 -16.97
C SER A 173 -2.10 -8.16 -18.46
N LYS A 174 -0.82 -8.01 -18.81
CA LYS A 174 -0.35 -7.99 -20.20
C LYS A 174 -0.40 -9.38 -20.86
N LEU A 175 -0.06 -10.45 -20.14
CA LEU A 175 -0.10 -11.82 -20.64
C LEU A 175 -1.54 -12.24 -20.96
N ASP A 176 -2.50 -11.82 -20.13
CA ASP A 176 -3.94 -12.00 -20.35
C ASP A 176 -4.42 -11.30 -21.63
N ILE A 177 -3.91 -10.12 -21.96
CA ILE A 177 -4.24 -9.45 -23.23
C ILE A 177 -3.67 -10.21 -24.42
N VAL A 178 -2.41 -10.66 -24.34
CA VAL A 178 -1.73 -11.30 -25.46
C VAL A 178 -2.38 -12.63 -25.85
N THR A 179 -2.93 -13.35 -24.86
CA THR A 179 -3.43 -14.72 -25.05
C THR A 179 -4.97 -14.83 -24.94
N GLY A 180 -5.61 -13.97 -24.13
CA GLY A 180 -7.03 -14.00 -23.81
C GLY A 180 -7.94 -13.24 -24.77
N LEU A 181 -7.41 -12.63 -25.84
CA LEU A 181 -8.23 -11.96 -26.85
C LEU A 181 -8.88 -12.97 -27.82
N PRO A 182 -10.21 -12.95 -28.00
CA PRO A 182 -10.92 -13.81 -28.95
C PRO A 182 -10.70 -13.37 -30.40
N GLY A 183 -10.51 -14.34 -31.29
CA GLY A 183 -10.37 -14.13 -32.74
C GLY A 183 -11.70 -14.22 -33.50
N ALA A 184 -11.68 -13.90 -34.79
CA ALA A 184 -12.84 -14.12 -35.66
C ALA A 184 -13.25 -15.59 -35.75
N ARG A 185 -14.55 -15.85 -35.91
CA ARG A 185 -15.05 -17.20 -36.21
C ARG A 185 -15.30 -17.42 -37.69
N PRO A 186 -15.17 -18.65 -38.19
CA PRO A 186 -15.45 -18.98 -39.59
C PRO A 186 -16.87 -18.62 -40.04
N ASP A 187 -17.84 -18.71 -39.12
CA ASP A 187 -19.26 -18.46 -39.30
C ASP A 187 -19.68 -17.02 -38.95
N SER A 188 -18.73 -16.11 -38.72
CA SER A 188 -19.04 -14.69 -38.45
C SER A 188 -19.90 -14.09 -39.57
N VAL A 189 -20.99 -13.42 -39.20
CA VAL A 189 -21.94 -12.84 -40.18
C VAL A 189 -21.25 -11.78 -41.04
N ASN A 190 -20.44 -10.93 -40.40
CA ASN A 190 -19.74 -9.86 -41.07
C ASN A 190 -18.21 -10.02 -40.97
N LYS A 191 -17.60 -10.63 -42.00
CA LYS A 191 -16.14 -10.86 -42.04
C LYS A 191 -15.32 -9.57 -42.03
N PHE A 192 -15.85 -8.48 -42.58
CA PHE A 192 -15.16 -7.18 -42.55
C PHE A 192 -15.07 -6.62 -41.14
N ILE A 193 -16.16 -6.66 -40.37
CA ILE A 193 -16.15 -6.28 -38.95
C ILE A 193 -15.22 -7.19 -38.15
N SER A 194 -15.27 -8.50 -38.40
CA SER A 194 -14.35 -9.45 -37.75
C SER A 194 -12.88 -9.09 -38.01
N SER A 195 -12.52 -8.72 -39.24
CA SER A 195 -11.16 -8.29 -39.58
C SER A 195 -10.76 -6.98 -38.89
N GLN A 196 -11.69 -6.06 -38.67
CA GLN A 196 -11.41 -4.83 -37.91
C GLN A 196 -11.19 -5.12 -36.43
N LEU A 197 -12.00 -6.00 -35.83
CA LEU A 197 -11.81 -6.46 -34.45
C LEU A 197 -10.47 -7.21 -34.28
N ASP A 198 -10.03 -7.96 -35.29
CA ASP A 198 -8.70 -8.59 -35.29
C ASP A 198 -7.58 -7.54 -35.38
N ALA A 199 -7.74 -6.50 -36.20
CA ALA A 199 -6.76 -5.40 -36.24
C ALA A 199 -6.67 -4.65 -34.89
N ILE A 200 -7.80 -4.46 -34.21
CA ILE A 200 -7.84 -3.90 -32.85
C ILE A 200 -7.13 -4.83 -31.87
N ASN A 201 -7.33 -6.16 -31.95
CA ASN A 201 -6.59 -7.12 -31.12
C ASN A 201 -5.07 -6.91 -31.25
N GLU A 202 -4.55 -6.71 -32.45
CA GLU A 202 -3.11 -6.46 -32.66
C GLU A 202 -2.64 -5.14 -32.03
N MET A 203 -3.48 -4.11 -32.00
CA MET A 203 -3.18 -2.86 -31.29
C MET A 203 -3.09 -3.09 -29.77
N LEU A 204 -4.03 -3.84 -29.19
CA LEU A 204 -4.04 -4.17 -27.77
C LEU A 204 -2.82 -5.02 -27.39
N LYS A 205 -2.46 -6.02 -28.20
CA LYS A 205 -1.23 -6.81 -28.03
C LYS A 205 0.03 -5.94 -28.07
N ALA A 206 0.04 -4.90 -28.90
CA ALA A 206 1.11 -3.91 -28.96
C ALA A 206 1.03 -2.84 -27.84
N CYS A 207 0.15 -2.99 -26.85
CA CYS A 207 -0.11 -2.03 -25.77
C CYS A 207 -0.54 -0.63 -26.25
N ARG A 208 -1.09 -0.51 -27.47
CA ARG A 208 -1.61 0.73 -28.05
C ARG A 208 -3.05 0.97 -27.61
N PHE A 209 -3.28 1.06 -26.30
CA PHE A 209 -4.62 1.10 -25.71
C PHE A 209 -5.43 2.33 -26.11
N ARG A 210 -4.78 3.49 -26.28
CA ARG A 210 -5.47 4.72 -26.74
C ARG A 210 -6.01 4.58 -28.16
N ASP A 211 -5.16 4.12 -29.08
CA ASP A 211 -5.53 3.91 -30.48
C ASP A 211 -6.59 2.79 -30.60
N GLY A 212 -6.44 1.73 -29.80
CA GLY A 212 -7.42 0.65 -29.70
C GLY A 212 -8.78 1.15 -29.20
N LEU A 213 -8.79 2.02 -28.19
CA LEU A 213 -10.03 2.60 -27.64
C LEU A 213 -10.75 3.47 -28.67
N GLU A 214 -10.01 4.31 -29.41
CA GLU A 214 -10.57 5.12 -30.49
C GLU A 214 -11.16 4.23 -31.60
N ALA A 215 -10.39 3.21 -32.03
CA ALA A 215 -10.80 2.30 -33.09
C ALA A 215 -12.03 1.46 -32.72
N VAL A 216 -12.06 0.89 -31.51
CA VAL A 216 -13.19 0.09 -31.03
C VAL A 216 -14.41 0.98 -30.85
N THR A 217 -14.28 2.17 -30.27
CA THR A 217 -15.40 3.11 -30.10
C THR A 217 -16.04 3.49 -31.43
N ARG A 218 -15.22 3.78 -32.46
CA ARG A 218 -15.71 4.08 -33.82
C ARG A 218 -16.45 2.88 -34.43
N LEU A 219 -15.93 1.68 -34.26
CA LEU A 219 -16.52 0.44 -34.80
C LEU A 219 -17.89 0.14 -34.20
N GLY A 220 -18.09 0.48 -32.91
CA GLY A 220 -19.36 0.27 -32.19
C GLY A 220 -20.36 1.40 -32.31
N SER A 221 -20.18 2.31 -33.27
CA SER A 221 -21.14 3.40 -33.52
C SER A 221 -22.54 2.89 -33.91
N ASP A 222 -22.63 1.70 -34.51
CA ASP A 222 -23.88 0.97 -34.75
C ASP A 222 -23.75 -0.50 -34.33
N MET A 223 -24.20 -0.81 -33.11
CA MET A 223 -24.15 -2.16 -32.55
C MET A 223 -25.14 -3.13 -33.22
N GLY A 224 -26.15 -2.63 -33.95
CA GLY A 224 -27.15 -3.47 -34.63
C GLY A 224 -26.59 -4.27 -35.80
N LEU A 225 -25.43 -3.87 -36.32
CA LEU A 225 -24.75 -4.53 -37.45
C LEU A 225 -23.82 -5.69 -37.02
N LEU A 226 -23.59 -5.83 -35.71
CA LEU A 226 -22.68 -6.84 -35.15
C LEU A 226 -23.49 -8.05 -34.69
N ASP A 227 -23.01 -9.25 -35.01
CA ASP A 227 -23.53 -10.47 -34.38
C ASP A 227 -23.16 -10.52 -32.87
N LEU A 228 -23.81 -11.40 -32.10
CA LEU A 228 -23.60 -11.47 -30.64
C LEU A 228 -22.13 -11.71 -30.26
N HIS A 229 -21.40 -12.48 -31.06
CA HIS A 229 -19.99 -12.72 -30.81
C HIS A 229 -19.17 -11.46 -31.07
N GLN A 230 -19.41 -10.77 -32.18
CA GLN A 230 -18.76 -9.50 -32.50
C GLN A 230 -19.05 -8.42 -31.47
N GLN A 231 -20.29 -8.34 -30.97
CA GLN A 231 -20.64 -7.42 -29.87
C GLN A 231 -19.87 -7.78 -28.59
N ALA A 232 -19.80 -9.06 -28.22
CA ALA A 232 -19.04 -9.49 -27.04
C ALA A 232 -17.54 -9.17 -27.18
N ARG A 233 -16.95 -9.38 -28.36
CA ARG A 233 -15.56 -8.99 -28.67
C ARG A 233 -15.34 -7.49 -28.53
N TRP A 234 -16.29 -6.69 -29.04
CA TRP A 234 -16.25 -5.24 -28.94
C TRP A 234 -16.24 -4.78 -27.47
N TYR A 235 -17.15 -5.30 -26.65
CA TYR A 235 -17.21 -4.99 -25.22
C TYR A 235 -15.91 -5.40 -24.52
N LEU A 236 -15.40 -6.61 -24.77
CA LEU A 236 -14.16 -7.07 -24.15
C LEU A 236 -12.95 -6.20 -24.53
N GLN A 237 -12.81 -5.84 -25.81
CA GLN A 237 -11.71 -4.99 -26.27
C GLN A 237 -11.80 -3.59 -25.68
N ARG A 238 -13.02 -3.02 -25.60
CA ARG A 238 -13.24 -1.73 -24.94
C ARG A 238 -12.93 -1.81 -23.44
N ALA A 239 -13.38 -2.85 -22.76
CA ALA A 239 -13.09 -3.10 -21.34
C ALA A 239 -11.58 -3.12 -21.07
N LEU A 240 -10.81 -3.86 -21.88
CA LEU A 240 -9.36 -3.95 -21.73
C LEU A 240 -8.67 -2.59 -21.96
N CYS A 241 -9.09 -1.85 -22.98
CA CYS A 241 -8.59 -0.48 -23.19
C CYS A 241 -8.90 0.44 -22.01
N THR A 242 -10.15 0.46 -21.56
CA THR A 242 -10.62 1.30 -20.45
C THR A 242 -9.92 0.92 -19.14
N TRP A 243 -9.74 -0.37 -18.86
CA TRP A 243 -9.03 -0.80 -17.66
C TRP A 243 -7.61 -0.22 -17.61
N HIS A 244 -6.86 -0.31 -18.70
CA HIS A 244 -5.48 0.18 -18.74
C HIS A 244 -5.33 1.71 -18.80
N LEU A 245 -6.39 2.43 -19.18
CA LEU A 245 -6.36 3.88 -19.30
C LEU A 245 -7.01 4.61 -18.11
N GLU A 246 -8.03 4.01 -17.52
CA GLU A 246 -8.95 4.65 -16.57
C GLU A 246 -9.14 3.83 -15.27
N GLY A 247 -8.58 2.62 -15.19
CA GLY A 247 -8.63 1.76 -14.01
C GLY A 247 -9.74 0.71 -14.03
N GLY A 248 -9.64 -0.29 -13.16
CA GLY A 248 -10.49 -1.49 -13.16
C GLY A 248 -11.98 -1.22 -13.06
N LYS A 249 -12.37 -0.29 -12.18
CA LYS A 249 -13.79 0.03 -11.91
C LYS A 249 -14.52 0.59 -13.14
N ALA A 250 -13.84 1.34 -14.00
CA ALA A 250 -14.42 1.90 -15.21
C ALA A 250 -14.73 0.81 -16.27
N ALA A 251 -14.02 -0.32 -16.23
CA ALA A 251 -14.14 -1.41 -17.21
C ALA A 251 -15.15 -2.51 -16.81
N VAL A 252 -15.62 -2.53 -15.56
CA VAL A 252 -16.48 -3.59 -14.99
C VAL A 252 -17.67 -3.91 -15.90
N ASN A 253 -18.45 -2.88 -16.26
CA ASN A 253 -19.69 -3.06 -17.03
C ASN A 253 -19.44 -3.76 -18.36
N ASP A 254 -18.33 -3.46 -19.03
CA ASP A 254 -18.01 -4.02 -20.33
C ASP A 254 -17.52 -5.45 -20.23
N PHE A 255 -16.70 -5.78 -19.22
CA PHE A 255 -16.30 -7.15 -18.94
C PHE A 255 -17.52 -8.04 -18.66
N LEU A 256 -18.43 -7.58 -17.81
CA LEU A 256 -19.64 -8.32 -17.48
C LEU A 256 -20.55 -8.45 -18.71
N LYS A 257 -20.70 -7.39 -19.51
CA LYS A 257 -21.55 -7.42 -20.70
C LYS A 257 -21.02 -8.36 -21.78
N ALA A 258 -19.70 -8.40 -21.97
CA ALA A 258 -19.07 -9.35 -22.89
C ALA A 258 -19.36 -10.81 -22.50
N ALA A 259 -19.26 -11.13 -21.21
CA ALA A 259 -19.56 -12.45 -20.66
C ALA A 259 -21.05 -12.82 -20.81
N GLU A 260 -21.95 -11.87 -20.56
CA GLU A 260 -23.41 -12.04 -20.71
C GLU A 260 -23.81 -12.31 -22.17
N LEU A 261 -23.23 -11.58 -23.12
CA LEU A 261 -23.58 -11.67 -24.53
C LEU A 261 -23.12 -12.98 -25.19
N TYR A 262 -22.02 -13.56 -24.71
CA TYR A 262 -21.47 -14.75 -25.33
C TYR A 262 -20.84 -15.73 -24.31
N PRO A 263 -21.65 -16.35 -23.43
CA PRO A 263 -21.18 -17.18 -22.31
C PRO A 263 -20.59 -18.53 -22.73
N GLU A 264 -20.76 -18.91 -23.99
CA GLU A 264 -20.25 -20.16 -24.58
C GLU A 264 -18.76 -20.08 -24.92
N ASP A 265 -18.16 -18.89 -24.89
CA ASP A 265 -16.75 -18.68 -25.18
C ASP A 265 -15.94 -18.58 -23.88
N GLU A 266 -14.86 -19.37 -23.81
CA GLU A 266 -14.01 -19.47 -22.63
C GLU A 266 -13.38 -18.12 -22.23
N LYS A 267 -13.06 -17.27 -23.20
CA LYS A 267 -12.42 -15.96 -22.94
C LYS A 267 -13.45 -14.97 -22.40
N MET A 268 -14.70 -15.05 -22.87
CA MET A 268 -15.82 -14.27 -22.32
C MET A 268 -16.18 -14.72 -20.91
N ALA A 269 -16.17 -16.03 -20.65
CA ALA A 269 -16.37 -16.55 -19.29
C ALA A 269 -15.27 -16.07 -18.33
N ALA A 270 -14.00 -16.11 -18.74
CA ALA A 270 -12.89 -15.58 -17.96
C ALA A 270 -12.99 -14.05 -17.76
N ALA A 271 -13.43 -13.31 -18.78
CA ALA A 271 -13.70 -11.88 -18.70
C ALA A 271 -14.77 -11.55 -17.65
N GLY A 272 -15.85 -12.33 -17.57
CA GLY A 272 -16.91 -12.14 -16.56
C GLY A 272 -16.40 -12.33 -15.12
N VAL A 273 -15.59 -13.37 -14.88
CA VAL A 273 -14.94 -13.58 -13.57
C VAL A 273 -14.07 -12.39 -13.19
N ARG A 274 -13.29 -11.87 -14.15
CA ARG A 274 -12.46 -10.68 -13.95
C ARG A 274 -13.30 -9.44 -13.67
N GLY A 275 -14.39 -9.22 -14.41
CA GLY A 275 -15.33 -8.12 -14.16
C GLY A 275 -15.85 -8.11 -12.73
N LEU A 276 -16.22 -9.27 -12.18
CA LEU A 276 -16.66 -9.40 -10.79
C LEU A 276 -15.56 -9.08 -9.78
N LEU A 277 -14.30 -9.48 -10.05
CA LEU A 277 -13.17 -9.10 -9.21
C LEU A 277 -12.91 -7.59 -9.22
N LEU A 278 -12.98 -6.96 -10.39
CA LEU A 278 -12.81 -5.51 -10.53
C LEU A 278 -13.95 -4.72 -9.88
N ASP A 279 -15.13 -5.33 -9.72
CA ASP A 279 -16.26 -4.78 -8.95
C ASP A 279 -16.17 -5.05 -7.44
N ALA A 280 -15.09 -5.70 -6.99
CA ALA A 280 -14.89 -6.17 -5.62
C ALA A 280 -15.93 -7.21 -5.15
N ASP A 281 -16.72 -7.83 -6.04
CA ASP A 281 -17.57 -8.98 -5.72
C ASP A 281 -16.76 -10.28 -5.75
N ILE A 282 -15.95 -10.48 -4.72
CA ILE A 282 -15.06 -11.63 -4.61
C ILE A 282 -15.85 -12.94 -4.50
N ALA A 283 -16.99 -12.93 -3.81
CA ALA A 283 -17.82 -14.12 -3.64
C ALA A 283 -18.46 -14.55 -4.97
N GLY A 284 -19.01 -13.59 -5.71
CA GLY A 284 -19.53 -13.81 -7.06
C GLY A 284 -18.44 -14.29 -8.01
N ALA A 285 -17.26 -13.67 -7.99
CA ALA A 285 -16.13 -14.06 -8.83
C ALA A 285 -15.69 -15.51 -8.59
N VAL A 286 -15.60 -15.96 -7.33
CA VAL A 286 -15.26 -17.35 -7.00
C VAL A 286 -16.35 -18.32 -7.45
N ALA A 287 -17.62 -17.97 -7.27
CA ALA A 287 -18.75 -18.81 -7.72
C ALA A 287 -18.80 -18.93 -9.25
N ALA A 288 -18.65 -17.81 -9.95
CA ALA A 288 -18.59 -17.77 -11.41
C ALA A 288 -17.37 -18.53 -11.95
N GLY A 289 -16.20 -18.34 -11.35
CA GLY A 289 -14.97 -19.02 -11.73
C GLY A 289 -15.06 -20.53 -11.58
N ARG A 290 -15.64 -21.03 -10.48
CA ARG A 290 -15.91 -22.46 -10.28
C ARG A 290 -16.78 -23.02 -11.42
N LYS A 291 -17.92 -22.37 -11.69
CA LYS A 291 -18.83 -22.77 -12.77
C LYS A 291 -18.13 -22.76 -14.13
N SER A 292 -17.29 -21.77 -14.39
CA SER A 292 -16.54 -21.66 -15.64
C SER A 292 -15.48 -22.76 -15.77
N VAL A 293 -14.77 -23.13 -14.70
CA VAL A 293 -13.81 -24.25 -14.72
C VAL A 293 -14.49 -25.59 -14.99
N ASP A 294 -15.66 -25.83 -14.37
CA ASP A 294 -16.45 -27.04 -14.65
C ASP A 294 -16.86 -27.12 -16.13
N ARG A 295 -17.15 -25.96 -16.73
CA ARG A 295 -17.54 -25.84 -18.14
C ARG A 295 -16.36 -25.94 -19.11
N PHE A 296 -15.24 -25.32 -18.77
CA PHE A 296 -14.04 -25.21 -19.61
C PHE A 296 -12.80 -25.78 -18.89
N PRO A 297 -12.76 -27.10 -18.63
CA PRO A 297 -11.75 -27.71 -17.77
C PRO A 297 -10.32 -27.65 -18.33
N THR A 298 -10.18 -27.40 -19.64
CA THR A 298 -8.89 -27.26 -20.34
C THR A 298 -8.54 -25.80 -20.63
N SER A 299 -9.36 -24.83 -20.21
CA SER A 299 -9.13 -23.42 -20.49
C SER A 299 -8.17 -22.80 -19.48
N VAL A 300 -6.99 -22.42 -19.95
CA VAL A 300 -6.01 -21.73 -19.12
C VAL A 300 -6.53 -20.36 -18.66
N HIS A 301 -7.27 -19.64 -19.52
CA HIS A 301 -7.80 -18.31 -19.19
C HIS A 301 -8.83 -18.35 -18.07
N VAL A 302 -9.73 -19.34 -18.11
CA VAL A 302 -10.73 -19.53 -17.07
C VAL A 302 -10.07 -19.98 -15.77
N TRP A 303 -9.07 -20.86 -15.85
CA TRP A 303 -8.34 -21.30 -14.67
C TRP A 303 -7.57 -20.15 -14.00
N ILE A 304 -6.89 -19.29 -14.77
CA ILE A 304 -6.21 -18.10 -14.26
C ILE A 304 -7.23 -17.17 -13.58
N ALA A 305 -8.33 -16.82 -14.25
CA ALA A 305 -9.34 -15.93 -13.69
C ALA A 305 -9.95 -16.48 -12.38
N TYR A 306 -10.23 -17.79 -12.32
CA TYR A 306 -10.73 -18.44 -11.11
C TYR A 306 -9.68 -18.48 -9.99
N THR A 307 -8.43 -18.79 -10.34
CA THR A 307 -7.31 -18.83 -9.38
C THR A 307 -7.11 -17.45 -8.76
N ASN A 308 -7.12 -16.39 -9.56
CA ASN A 308 -7.09 -15.02 -9.07
C ASN A 308 -8.26 -14.78 -8.10
N ALA A 309 -9.49 -15.17 -8.43
CA ALA A 309 -10.61 -15.00 -7.53
C ALA A 309 -10.44 -15.71 -6.17
N ARG A 310 -9.89 -16.94 -6.18
CA ARG A 310 -9.56 -17.69 -4.96
C ARG A 310 -8.46 -17.00 -4.15
N MET A 311 -7.44 -16.45 -4.80
CA MET A 311 -6.35 -15.71 -4.15
C MET A 311 -6.88 -14.44 -3.47
N PHE A 312 -7.72 -13.65 -4.13
CA PHE A 312 -8.36 -12.47 -3.53
C PHE A 312 -9.24 -12.84 -2.32
N LYS A 313 -9.88 -14.01 -2.36
CA LYS A 313 -10.62 -14.57 -1.21
C LYS A 313 -9.68 -15.03 -0.07
N GLY A 314 -8.36 -15.08 -0.29
CA GLY A 314 -7.32 -15.51 0.66
C GLY A 314 -7.09 -17.01 0.71
N GLU A 315 -7.45 -17.74 -0.35
CA GLU A 315 -7.14 -19.16 -0.45
C GLU A 315 -5.69 -19.33 -0.92
N GLU A 316 -4.96 -20.23 -0.27
CA GLU A 316 -3.62 -20.64 -0.71
C GLU A 316 -3.71 -21.59 -1.91
N ILE A 317 -3.01 -21.24 -2.99
CA ILE A 317 -3.01 -22.01 -4.25
C ILE A 317 -1.77 -22.89 -4.29
N LYS A 318 -1.98 -24.20 -4.46
CA LYS A 318 -0.89 -25.18 -4.51
C LYS A 318 -0.63 -25.62 -5.94
N LEU A 319 0.59 -26.07 -6.23
CA LEU A 319 0.94 -26.68 -7.53
C LEU A 319 0.03 -27.87 -7.89
N THR A 320 -0.50 -28.56 -6.88
CA THR A 320 -1.48 -29.64 -7.06
C THR A 320 -2.82 -29.17 -7.63
N ASP A 321 -3.17 -27.89 -7.44
CA ASP A 321 -4.44 -27.29 -7.90
C ASP A 321 -4.43 -27.00 -9.41
N VAL A 322 -3.27 -27.08 -10.06
CA VAL A 322 -3.14 -26.91 -11.51
C VAL A 322 -3.68 -28.14 -12.23
N PRO A 323 -4.62 -27.96 -13.18
CA PRO A 323 -5.10 -29.04 -14.02
C PRO A 323 -3.95 -29.76 -14.71
N ALA A 324 -3.99 -31.09 -14.71
CA ALA A 324 -2.90 -31.90 -15.26
C ALA A 324 -2.57 -31.54 -16.73
N ALA A 325 -3.59 -31.18 -17.52
CA ALA A 325 -3.45 -30.73 -18.91
C ALA A 325 -2.68 -29.41 -19.07
N MET A 326 -2.54 -28.61 -18.01
CA MET A 326 -1.90 -27.29 -18.02
C MET A 326 -0.53 -27.29 -17.36
N ARG A 327 -0.10 -28.39 -16.73
CA ARG A 327 1.18 -28.47 -15.99
C ARG A 327 2.41 -28.39 -16.89
N SER A 328 2.26 -28.65 -18.19
CA SER A 328 3.30 -28.45 -19.20
C SER A 328 3.21 -27.10 -19.91
N ASN A 329 2.19 -26.29 -19.60
CA ASN A 329 2.02 -24.95 -20.13
C ASN A 329 2.68 -23.95 -19.17
N CYS A 330 3.66 -23.18 -19.64
CA CYS A 330 4.36 -22.15 -18.85
C CYS A 330 3.40 -21.15 -18.21
N ASP A 331 2.28 -20.84 -18.87
CA ASP A 331 1.31 -19.86 -18.40
C ASP A 331 0.58 -20.33 -17.13
N GLY A 332 0.26 -21.64 -17.04
CA GLY A 332 -0.35 -22.22 -15.84
C GLY A 332 0.62 -22.30 -14.65
N LEU A 333 1.91 -22.39 -14.91
CA LEU A 333 2.96 -22.45 -13.89
C LEU A 333 3.34 -21.06 -13.34
N CYS A 334 3.28 -20.01 -14.17
CA CYS A 334 3.55 -18.63 -13.75
C CYS A 334 2.60 -18.13 -12.67
N CYS A 335 1.29 -18.44 -12.75
CA CYS A 335 0.31 -17.99 -11.76
C CYS A 335 0.49 -18.63 -10.36
N ILE A 336 1.16 -19.78 -10.24
CA ILE A 336 1.37 -20.47 -8.95
C ILE A 336 2.59 -19.91 -8.23
N ASN A 337 3.64 -19.54 -8.97
CA ASN A 337 4.90 -19.02 -8.41
C ASN A 337 4.70 -17.71 -7.62
N LEU A 338 3.55 -17.04 -7.80
CA LEU A 338 3.16 -15.83 -7.11
C LEU A 338 2.70 -16.05 -5.66
N HIS A 339 2.19 -17.24 -5.33
CA HIS A 339 1.70 -17.53 -3.96
C HIS A 339 2.84 -17.60 -2.93
N VAL A 340 4.09 -17.86 -3.35
CA VAL A 340 5.24 -17.91 -2.43
C VAL A 340 5.57 -16.52 -1.84
N ILE A 341 4.99 -15.44 -2.38
CA ILE A 341 5.30 -14.06 -1.97
C ILE A 341 4.12 -13.36 -1.29
N ASP A 342 2.91 -13.94 -1.27
CA ASP A 342 1.69 -13.20 -0.92
C ASP A 342 1.28 -13.33 0.55
N SER A 343 1.92 -12.52 1.39
CA SER A 343 1.22 -11.88 2.49
C SER A 343 1.11 -10.39 2.15
N GLN A 344 -0.01 -9.90 1.60
CA GLN A 344 -0.81 -8.75 2.08
C GLN A 344 -1.77 -8.20 1.00
N ARG A 345 -3.06 -8.04 1.37
CA ARG A 345 -4.25 -7.92 0.51
C ARG A 345 -4.58 -6.56 -0.13
N GLU A 346 -3.81 -5.50 0.08
CA GLU A 346 -4.34 -4.13 -0.17
C GLU A 346 -4.08 -3.52 -1.56
N PHE A 347 -3.28 -4.13 -2.43
CA PHE A 347 -2.77 -3.41 -3.62
C PHE A 347 -3.63 -3.53 -4.90
N LEU A 348 -4.66 -4.37 -4.90
CA LEU A 348 -5.35 -4.80 -6.13
C LEU A 348 -6.58 -3.95 -6.51
N LEU A 349 -6.99 -2.99 -5.68
CA LEU A 349 -8.13 -2.11 -5.98
C LEU A 349 -7.72 -0.74 -6.54
N GLU A 350 -6.43 -0.44 -6.62
CA GLU A 350 -5.90 0.88 -7.02
C GLU A 350 -5.24 0.92 -8.42
N PHE A 351 -5.18 -0.21 -9.13
CA PHE A 351 -4.69 -0.30 -10.52
C PHE A 351 -5.61 -1.22 -11.34
#